data_AF-X1U9P0-F1
#
_entry.id   AF-X1U9P0-F1
#
_cell.length_a   1.000
_cell.length_b   1.000
_cell.length_c   1.000
_cell.angle_alpha   90.00
_cell.angle_beta   90.00
_cell.angle_gamma   90.00
#
_symmetry.space_group_name_H-M   'P 1'
#
loop_
_entity.id
_entity.type
_entity.pdbx_description
1 polymer ?
#
loop_
_entity_poly.entity_id
_entity_poly.type
_entity_poly.pdbx_seq_one_letter_code
_entity_poly.pdbx_strand_id
1 'polypeptide(L)'
;DDVSFWGSQKYYVQMMVEKIDVRNVFHDITKEYHIPISNTRGWSDMLSRNKLIQRFKEAEEIGLIPVLLYYGDFDPAGIKIAETLKKNIKDLEKATKWNPKNLIIDHFGLTIDFIDENNILCISSCLSSNLLRK
;
A
#
# COMPACT_ATOMS: atom_id res chain seq x y z
N ASP A 1 -19.75 -17.20 18.98
CA ASP A 1 -18.49 -16.47 18.83
C ASP A 1 -18.24 -16.20 17.37
N ASP A 2 -18.61 -15.00 16.89
CA ASP A 2 -18.23 -14.55 15.54
C ASP A 2 -16.74 -14.26 15.56
N VAL A 3 -15.95 -15.18 15.00
CA VAL A 3 -14.53 -14.95 14.75
C VAL A 3 -14.45 -13.78 13.77
N SER A 4 -13.79 -12.69 14.17
CA SER A 4 -13.55 -11.56 13.25
C SER A 4 -12.88 -12.11 11.98
N PHE A 5 -13.20 -11.55 10.80
CA PHE A 5 -12.61 -12.00 9.52
C PHE A 5 -11.08 -12.19 9.59
N TRP A 6 -10.43 -11.38 10.42
CA TRP A 6 -8.98 -11.38 10.65
C TRP A 6 -8.47 -12.40 11.68
N GLY A 7 -9.33 -12.96 12.53
CA GLY A 7 -8.94 -13.80 13.66
C GLY A 7 -8.22 -15.11 13.28
N SER A 8 -8.40 -15.60 12.06
CA SER A 8 -7.68 -16.77 11.52
C SER A 8 -6.58 -16.42 10.53
N GLN A 9 -6.38 -15.13 10.22
CA GLN A 9 -5.42 -14.70 9.21
C GLN A 9 -4.03 -14.57 9.84
N LYS A 10 -2.99 -14.63 9.01
CA LYS A 10 -1.61 -14.30 9.43
C LYS A 10 -1.27 -12.83 9.19
N TYR A 11 -1.91 -12.25 8.17
CA TYR A 11 -1.62 -10.90 7.69
C TYR A 11 -2.86 -10.03 7.82
N TYR A 12 -2.65 -8.78 8.23
CA TYR A 12 -3.65 -7.73 8.11
C TYR A 12 -3.33 -6.88 6.89
N VAL A 13 -4.24 -6.84 5.93
CA VAL A 13 -4.01 -6.18 4.65
C VAL A 13 -4.81 -4.89 4.58
N GLN A 14 -4.13 -3.80 4.21
CA GLN A 14 -4.76 -2.54 3.82
C GLN A 14 -4.24 -2.12 2.45
N MET A 15 -5.11 -1.55 1.63
CA MET A 15 -4.78 -1.12 0.27
C MET A 15 -4.73 0.41 0.13
N MET A 16 -3.78 0.88 -0.67
CA MET A 16 -3.64 2.27 -1.06
C MET A 16 -3.45 2.37 -2.57
N VAL A 17 -4.24 3.24 -3.21
CA VAL A 17 -4.17 3.48 -4.65
C VAL A 17 -3.88 4.94 -4.94
N GLU A 18 -3.18 5.24 -6.03
CA GLU A 18 -2.91 6.65 -6.36
C GLU A 18 -4.14 7.37 -6.93
N LYS A 19 -4.80 6.73 -7.91
CA LYS A 19 -5.91 7.32 -8.66
C LYS A 19 -7.26 6.85 -8.12
N ILE A 20 -8.22 7.76 -8.07
CA ILE A 20 -9.58 7.44 -7.59
C ILE A 20 -10.30 6.45 -8.51
N ASP A 21 -10.07 6.51 -9.82
CA ASP A 21 -10.69 5.59 -10.76
C ASP A 21 -10.21 4.15 -10.54
N VAL A 22 -8.93 3.99 -10.18
CA VAL A 22 -8.34 2.70 -9.82
C VAL A 22 -8.95 2.15 -8.53
N ARG A 23 -9.31 3.02 -7.56
CA ARG A 23 -10.03 2.58 -6.35
C ARG A 23 -11.31 1.82 -6.70
N ASN A 24 -12.04 2.29 -7.70
CA ASN A 24 -13.30 1.69 -8.11
C ASN A 24 -13.09 0.30 -8.73
N VAL A 25 -11.99 0.10 -9.46
CA VAL A 25 -11.61 -1.23 -10.00
C VAL A 25 -11.43 -2.26 -8.88
N PHE A 26 -10.83 -1.87 -7.76
CA PHE A 26 -10.59 -2.76 -6.62
C PHE A 26 -11.69 -2.75 -5.57
N HIS A 27 -12.76 -1.96 -5.74
CA HIS A 27 -13.75 -1.76 -4.70
C HIS A 27 -14.47 -3.06 -4.32
N ASP A 28 -14.90 -3.84 -5.32
CA ASP A 28 -15.71 -5.03 -5.07
C ASP A 28 -14.88 -6.14 -4.42
N ILE A 29 -13.65 -6.35 -4.90
CA ILE A 29 -12.74 -7.33 -4.31
C ILE A 29 -12.28 -6.92 -2.91
N THR A 30 -11.96 -5.65 -2.66
CA THR A 30 -11.57 -5.19 -1.32
C THR A 30 -12.73 -5.26 -0.34
N LYS A 31 -13.97 -5.03 -0.80
CA LYS A 31 -15.18 -5.21 0.02
C LYS A 31 -15.41 -6.67 0.39
N GLU A 32 -15.24 -7.60 -0.54
CA GLU A 32 -15.38 -9.04 -0.32
C GLU A 32 -14.43 -9.54 0.79
N TYR A 33 -13.16 -9.11 0.73
CA TYR A 33 -12.13 -9.50 1.70
C TYR A 33 -12.01 -8.54 2.90
N HIS A 34 -12.94 -7.61 3.10
CA HIS A 34 -12.92 -6.64 4.20
C HIS A 34 -11.62 -5.81 4.28
N ILE A 35 -10.94 -5.62 3.16
CA ILE A 35 -9.68 -4.87 3.03
C ILE A 35 -10.02 -3.38 2.95
N PRO A 36 -9.55 -2.53 3.87
CA PRO A 36 -9.75 -1.09 3.74
C PRO A 36 -8.95 -0.56 2.54
N ILE A 37 -9.59 0.27 1.70
CA ILE A 37 -8.94 0.91 0.54
C ILE A 37 -8.99 2.44 0.65
N SER A 38 -7.84 3.07 0.44
CA SER A 38 -7.67 4.53 0.49
C SER A 38 -6.96 5.05 -0.75
N ASN A 39 -7.14 6.33 -1.09
CA ASN A 39 -6.35 6.98 -2.14
C ASN A 39 -5.14 7.73 -1.53
N THR A 40 -4.06 7.89 -2.30
CA THR A 40 -2.87 8.65 -1.84
C THR A 40 -3.17 10.13 -1.61
N ARG A 41 -4.23 10.70 -2.21
CA ARG A 41 -4.70 12.05 -1.84
C ARG A 41 -5.14 12.12 -0.38
N GLY A 42 -5.75 11.06 0.16
CA GLY A 42 -6.04 10.94 1.59
C GLY A 42 -4.77 10.86 2.44
N TRP A 43 -3.62 10.51 1.87
CA TRP A 43 -2.34 10.57 2.58
C TRP A 43 -1.89 11.99 2.86
N SER A 44 -2.39 13.04 2.21
CA SER A 44 -2.00 14.42 2.59
C SER A 44 -2.60 14.83 3.95
N ASP A 45 -3.67 14.17 4.39
CA ASP A 45 -4.38 14.47 5.63
C ASP A 45 -3.84 13.66 6.83
N MET A 46 -3.54 14.38 7.91
CA MET A 46 -2.95 13.81 9.13
C MET A 46 -3.90 12.83 9.84
N LEU A 47 -5.21 13.09 9.79
CA LEU A 47 -6.21 12.21 10.40
C LEU A 47 -6.28 10.87 9.68
N SER A 48 -6.24 10.89 8.36
CA SER A 48 -6.23 9.70 7.52
C SER A 48 -4.99 8.84 7.75
N ARG A 49 -3.80 9.46 7.89
CA ARG A 49 -2.57 8.75 8.28
C ARG A 49 -2.69 8.10 9.66
N ASN A 50 -3.21 8.83 10.64
CA ASN A 50 -3.39 8.29 11.99
C ASN A 50 -4.35 7.09 11.98
N LYS A 51 -5.49 7.17 11.28
CA LYS A 51 -6.43 6.05 11.15
C LYS A 51 -5.80 4.80 10.52
N LEU A 52 -4.96 4.97 9.51
CA LEU A 52 -4.20 3.88 8.90
C LEU A 52 -3.23 3.25 9.91
N ILE A 53 -2.49 4.04 10.66
CA ILE A 53 -1.55 3.54 11.67
C ILE A 53 -2.27 2.84 12.83
N GLN A 54 -3.40 3.38 13.30
CA GLN A 54 -4.18 2.74 14.36
C GLN A 54 -4.62 1.33 13.96
N ARG A 55 -5.07 1.12 12.72
CA ARG A 55 -5.44 -0.22 12.23
C ARG A 55 -4.27 -1.18 12.22
N PHE A 56 -3.08 -0.73 11.80
CA PHE A 56 -1.88 -1.58 11.84
C PHE A 56 -1.47 -1.92 13.26
N LYS A 57 -1.57 -0.96 14.18
CA LYS A 57 -1.30 -1.19 15.59
C LYS A 57 -2.29 -2.20 16.20
N GLU A 58 -3.58 -2.01 15.99
CA GLU A 58 -4.64 -2.92 16.45
C GLU A 58 -4.44 -4.35 15.89
N ALA A 59 -4.03 -4.45 14.62
CA ALA A 59 -3.72 -5.73 13.99
C ALA A 59 -2.51 -6.43 14.63
N GLU A 60 -1.42 -5.71 14.92
CA GLU A 60 -0.27 -6.27 15.61
C GLU A 60 -0.60 -6.69 17.05
N GLU A 61 -1.46 -5.96 17.75
CA GLU A 61 -1.91 -6.29 19.11
C GLU A 61 -2.63 -7.64 19.17
N ILE A 62 -3.27 -8.06 18.08
CA ILE A 62 -3.89 -9.39 17.95
C ILE A 62 -3.01 -10.42 17.22
N GLY A 63 -1.72 -10.10 17.00
CA GLY A 63 -0.72 -11.02 16.46
C GLY A 63 -0.64 -11.11 14.92
N LEU A 64 -1.30 -10.20 14.20
CA LEU A 64 -1.24 -10.14 12.74
C LEU A 64 -0.03 -9.33 12.25
N ILE A 65 0.48 -9.69 11.09
CA ILE A 65 1.54 -8.94 10.42
C ILE A 65 0.90 -7.88 9.52
N PRO A 66 1.14 -6.58 9.73
CA PRO A 66 0.55 -5.51 8.94
C PRO A 66 1.19 -5.42 7.55
N VAL A 67 0.34 -5.33 6.52
CA VAL A 67 0.71 -5.22 5.11
C VAL A 67 -0.02 -4.04 4.48
N LEU A 68 0.74 -3.12 3.89
CA LEU A 68 0.23 -2.05 3.04
C LEU A 68 0.48 -2.42 1.57
N LEU A 69 -0.58 -2.78 0.86
CA LEU A 69 -0.56 -2.98 -0.59
C LEU A 69 -0.72 -1.64 -1.28
N TYR A 70 0.30 -1.22 -2.03
CA TYR A 70 0.29 0.01 -2.80
C TYR A 70 0.14 -0.30 -4.29
N TYR A 71 -0.80 0.34 -4.95
CA TYR A 71 -0.98 0.30 -6.41
C TYR A 71 -0.86 1.71 -6.99
N GLY A 72 0.12 1.90 -7.87
CA GLY A 72 0.43 3.18 -8.53
C GLY A 72 1.10 2.94 -9.88
N ASP A 73 1.23 4.01 -10.67
CA ASP A 73 1.89 3.93 -11.97
C ASP A 73 3.37 3.51 -11.80
N PHE A 74 3.90 2.77 -12.78
CA PHE A 74 5.32 2.42 -12.81
C PHE A 74 6.12 3.46 -13.57
N ASP A 75 6.43 4.52 -12.84
CA ASP A 75 7.42 5.51 -13.22
C ASP A 75 8.45 5.66 -12.07
N PRO A 76 9.56 6.38 -12.26
CA PRO A 76 10.49 6.68 -11.19
C PRO A 76 9.84 7.36 -9.96
N ALA A 77 8.64 7.94 -10.10
CA ALA A 77 7.88 8.49 -8.99
C ALA A 77 7.16 7.39 -8.18
N GLY A 78 6.62 6.34 -8.81
CA GLY A 78 6.02 5.17 -8.16
C GLY A 78 6.96 4.47 -7.18
N ILE A 79 8.22 4.26 -7.58
CA ILE A 79 9.27 3.69 -6.71
C ILE A 79 9.56 4.65 -5.53
N LYS A 80 9.69 5.95 -5.81
CA LYS A 80 9.89 6.96 -4.76
C LYS A 80 8.70 7.04 -3.80
N ILE A 81 7.49 6.74 -4.24
CA ILE A 81 6.30 6.78 -3.38
C ILE A 81 6.39 5.70 -2.30
N ALA A 82 6.81 4.48 -2.61
CA ALA A 82 6.99 3.43 -1.60
C ALA A 82 8.05 3.83 -0.54
N GLU A 83 9.19 4.38 -0.96
CA GLU A 83 10.22 4.90 -0.04
C GLU A 83 9.71 6.08 0.79
N THR A 84 9.00 7.01 0.15
CA THR A 84 8.38 8.17 0.81
C THR A 84 7.33 7.75 1.82
N LEU A 85 6.54 6.71 1.52
CA LEU A 85 5.55 6.13 2.43
C LEU A 85 6.25 5.55 3.67
N LYS A 86 7.31 4.75 3.48
CA LYS A 86 8.10 4.21 4.60
C LYS A 86 8.66 5.32 5.49
N LYS A 87 9.24 6.36 4.87
CA LYS A 87 9.78 7.50 5.61
C LYS A 87 8.69 8.24 6.38
N ASN A 88 7.58 8.56 5.74
CA ASN A 88 6.49 9.33 6.35
C ASN A 88 5.83 8.55 7.51
N ILE A 89 5.68 7.23 7.38
CA ILE A 89 5.18 6.39 8.46
C ILE A 89 6.16 6.39 9.63
N LYS A 90 7.46 6.29 9.37
CA LYS A 90 8.51 6.36 10.39
C LYS A 90 8.53 7.71 11.10
N ASP A 91 8.30 8.82 10.40
CA ASP A 91 8.22 10.15 11.01
C ASP A 91 7.04 10.26 12.01
N LEU A 92 6.00 9.44 11.83
CA LEU A 92 4.85 9.37 12.73
C LEU A 92 5.04 8.44 13.93
N GLU A 93 6.16 7.71 14.02
CA GLU A 93 6.46 6.78 15.12
C GLU A 93 6.34 7.46 16.49
N LYS A 94 6.92 8.67 16.64
CA LYS A 94 6.87 9.43 17.90
C LYS A 94 5.46 9.84 18.29
N ALA A 95 4.65 10.25 17.31
CA ALA A 95 3.29 10.74 17.54
C ALA A 95 2.30 9.60 17.84
N THR A 96 2.47 8.47 17.16
CA THR A 96 1.56 7.32 17.25
C THR A 96 2.00 6.28 18.28
N LYS A 97 3.25 6.36 18.75
CA LYS A 97 3.92 5.36 19.61
C LYS A 97 3.90 3.97 18.98
N TRP A 98 3.91 3.90 17.65
CA TRP A 98 3.89 2.68 16.88
C TRP A 98 5.13 2.60 15.99
N ASN A 99 5.86 1.49 16.08
CA ASN A 99 7.09 1.29 15.32
C ASN A 99 6.79 0.47 14.06
N PRO A 100 7.00 1.02 12.84
CA PRO A 100 6.68 0.33 11.60
C PRO A 100 7.67 -0.78 11.21
N LYS A 101 8.50 -1.29 12.13
CA LYS A 101 9.54 -2.28 11.85
C LYS A 101 9.00 -3.54 11.15
N ASN A 102 7.80 -3.99 11.51
CA ASN A 102 7.19 -5.19 10.93
C ASN A 102 6.21 -4.87 9.79
N LEU A 103 6.05 -3.59 9.44
CA LEU A 103 5.18 -3.18 8.35
C LEU A 103 5.79 -3.61 7.02
N ILE A 104 5.07 -4.47 6.31
CA ILE A 104 5.38 -4.79 4.93
C ILE A 104 4.69 -3.76 4.05
N ILE A 105 5.46 -3.08 3.19
CA ILE A 105 4.90 -2.23 2.13
C ILE A 105 5.27 -2.87 0.81
N ASP A 106 4.25 -3.29 0.07
CA ASP A 106 4.39 -3.99 -1.19
C ASP A 106 3.77 -3.16 -2.32
N HIS A 107 4.57 -2.85 -3.34
CA HIS A 107 4.10 -2.19 -4.55
C HIS A 107 3.77 -3.27 -5.58
N PHE A 108 2.49 -3.45 -5.87
CA PHE A 108 2.01 -4.52 -6.71
C PHE A 108 1.31 -3.97 -7.97
N GLY A 109 1.43 -4.73 -9.06
CA GLY A 109 0.86 -4.36 -10.36
C GLY A 109 1.65 -3.26 -11.07
N LEU A 110 1.63 -3.31 -12.40
CA LEU A 110 2.38 -2.41 -13.28
C LEU A 110 3.90 -2.41 -13.06
N THR A 111 4.48 -3.28 -12.23
CA THR A 111 5.94 -3.45 -12.14
C THR A 111 6.53 -3.87 -13.49
N ILE A 112 7.84 -3.66 -13.72
CA ILE A 112 8.48 -4.09 -14.97
C ILE A 112 8.23 -5.56 -15.26
N ASP A 113 8.38 -6.41 -14.25
CA ASP A 113 8.14 -7.85 -14.36
C ASP A 113 6.67 -8.12 -14.71
N PHE A 114 5.72 -7.41 -14.10
CA PHE A 114 4.29 -7.53 -14.42
C PHE A 114 3.95 -7.08 -15.85
N ILE A 115 4.57 -5.99 -16.32
CA ILE A 115 4.39 -5.47 -17.68
C ILE A 115 4.93 -6.47 -18.71
N ASP A 116 6.12 -7.00 -18.45
CA ASP A 116 6.78 -7.98 -19.31
C ASP A 116 5.98 -9.30 -19.35
N GLU A 117 5.52 -9.79 -18.19
CA GLU A 117 4.72 -11.02 -18.08
C GLU A 117 3.33 -10.91 -18.74
N ASN A 118 2.70 -9.74 -18.68
CA ASN A 118 1.34 -9.54 -19.18
C ASN A 118 1.30 -8.84 -20.56
N ASN A 119 2.45 -8.63 -21.20
CA ASN A 119 2.60 -7.99 -22.51
C ASN A 119 1.84 -6.65 -22.61
N ILE A 120 1.94 -5.83 -21.55
CA ILE A 120 1.28 -4.53 -21.49
C ILE A 120 2.12 -3.51 -22.27
N LEU A 121 1.48 -2.72 -23.14
CA LEU A 121 2.16 -1.66 -23.89
C LEU A 121 2.70 -0.58 -22.94
N CYS A 122 4.03 -0.49 -22.81
CA CYS A 122 4.69 0.64 -22.13
C CYS A 122 4.93 1.79 -23.11
N ILE A 123 4.39 2.96 -22.78
CA ILE A 123 4.67 4.21 -23.50
C ILE A 123 5.98 4.80 -22.95
N SER A 124 6.69 5.59 -23.76
CA SER A 124 8.06 6.10 -23.53
C SER A 124 8.36 6.70 -22.15
N SER A 125 7.36 7.13 -21.38
CA SER A 125 7.51 7.57 -19.99
C SER A 125 8.06 6.46 -19.07
N CYS A 126 7.72 5.19 -19.32
CA CYS A 126 8.25 4.04 -18.57
C CYS A 126 9.77 3.86 -18.76
N LEU A 127 10.27 4.18 -19.97
CA LEU A 127 11.64 3.85 -20.42
C LEU A 127 12.70 4.81 -19.88
N SER A 128 12.31 5.99 -19.38
CA SER A 128 13.28 6.94 -18.78
C SER A 128 13.99 6.37 -17.53
N SER A 129 13.39 5.36 -16.90
CA SER A 129 13.97 4.57 -15.80
C SER A 129 15.08 3.60 -16.24
N ASN A 130 15.13 3.22 -17.53
CA ASN A 130 16.11 2.26 -18.05
C ASN A 130 17.54 2.81 -18.15
N LEU A 131 17.73 4.13 -17.97
CA LEU A 131 19.06 4.74 -17.91
C LEU A 131 19.80 4.52 -16.57
N LEU A 132 19.15 3.89 -15.56
CA LEU A 132 19.77 3.57 -14.27
C LEU A 132 20.20 2.08 -14.14
N ARG A 133 20.06 1.28 -15.21
CA ARG A 133 20.61 -0.10 -15.31
C ARG A 133 21.87 -0.15 -16.20
N LYS A 134 22.74 0.86 -16.13
CA LYS A 134 24.11 0.79 -16.65
C LYS A 134 25.10 1.03 -15.52
#